data_AF-A0A3Q3F5X0-F1
#
_entry.id   AF-A0A3Q3F5X0-F1
#
_cell.length_a   1.000
_cell.length_b   1.000
_cell.length_c   1.000
_cell.angle_alpha   90.00
_cell.angle_beta   90.00
_cell.angle_gamma   90.00
#
_symmetry.space_group_name_H-M   'P 1'
#
loop_
_entity.id
_entity.type
_entity.pdbx_description
1 polymer ?
#
loop_
_entity_poly.entity_id
_entity_poly.type
_entity_poly.pdbx_seq_one_letter_code
_entity_poly.pdbx_strand_id
1 'polypeptide(L)'
;MAQWNQLQMLDCKYLEQVDQLYDDSFPMDIRQYLSKWIESIDWDTVAMQDSLATVRFHDLLAQLDDQHSRFALENNFLLQHNIRKIKRNLQDRFQEDPVHMAMIISRNLKEEQKILDGAKSGTVSAMVVEKQKLDNKVKEMKDRVQVADQNIKNLEDLQDDYDFKFNTLKNRGGIKLNCHLKFINRPLIQSKC
;
A
#
# COMPACT_ATOMS: atom_id res chain seq x y z
N MET A 1 7.01 -3.14 -14.74
CA MET A 1 6.41 -4.08 -13.77
C MET A 1 5.03 -4.44 -14.30
N ALA A 2 4.68 -5.72 -14.38
CA ALA A 2 3.41 -6.14 -14.97
C ALA A 2 2.22 -5.57 -14.17
N GLN A 3 1.12 -5.24 -14.84
CA GLN A 3 -0.16 -4.83 -14.23
C GLN A 3 -0.64 -5.88 -13.24
N TRP A 4 -0.48 -7.17 -13.57
CA TRP A 4 -0.80 -8.28 -12.69
C TRP A 4 -0.12 -8.19 -11.31
N ASN A 5 1.17 -7.83 -11.29
CA ASN A 5 1.91 -7.71 -10.03
C ASN A 5 1.38 -6.53 -9.18
N GLN A 6 0.81 -5.50 -9.80
CA GLN A 6 0.22 -4.38 -9.06
C GLN A 6 -1.12 -4.79 -8.43
N LEU A 7 -1.92 -5.58 -9.14
CA LEU A 7 -3.20 -6.11 -8.62
C LEU A 7 -2.98 -7.00 -7.39
N GLN A 8 -1.96 -7.86 -7.43
CA GLN A 8 -1.63 -8.76 -6.31
C GLN A 8 -1.22 -8.03 -5.02
N MET A 9 -0.87 -6.75 -5.11
CA MET A 9 -0.49 -5.91 -3.96
C MET A 9 -1.66 -5.13 -3.37
N LEU A 10 -2.87 -5.26 -3.92
CA LEU A 10 -4.07 -4.58 -3.43
C LEU A 10 -4.65 -5.24 -2.18
N ASP A 11 -5.48 -4.48 -1.45
CA ASP A 11 -6.24 -4.99 -0.31
C ASP A 11 -7.19 -6.14 -0.71
N CYS A 12 -7.50 -7.02 0.24
CA CYS A 12 -8.39 -8.18 0.06
C CYS A 12 -9.71 -7.87 -0.69
N LYS A 13 -10.34 -6.73 -0.37
CA LYS A 13 -11.59 -6.27 -1.02
C LYS A 13 -11.48 -6.05 -2.53
N TYR A 14 -10.29 -5.70 -3.04
CA TYR A 14 -10.05 -5.52 -4.47
C TYR A 14 -9.62 -6.83 -5.12
N LEU A 15 -8.92 -7.71 -4.38
CA LEU A 15 -8.61 -9.06 -4.85
C LEU A 15 -9.88 -9.89 -5.07
N GLU A 16 -10.89 -9.75 -4.22
CA GLU A 16 -12.21 -10.38 -4.44
C GLU A 16 -12.89 -9.89 -5.74
N GLN A 17 -12.72 -8.61 -6.11
CA GLN A 17 -13.23 -8.09 -7.38
C GLN A 17 -12.46 -8.66 -8.58
N VAL A 18 -11.15 -8.87 -8.43
CA VAL A 18 -10.33 -9.54 -9.45
C VAL A 18 -10.75 -11.00 -9.57
N ASP A 19 -11.03 -11.70 -8.48
CA ASP A 19 -11.48 -13.09 -8.49
C ASP A 19 -12.79 -13.26 -9.28
N GLN A 20 -13.79 -12.45 -8.95
CA GLN A 20 -15.09 -12.41 -9.64
C GLN A 20 -14.98 -12.09 -11.14
N LEU A 21 -13.98 -11.30 -11.55
CA LEU A 21 -13.74 -11.00 -12.96
C LEU A 21 -13.36 -12.26 -13.76
N TYR A 22 -12.72 -13.23 -13.13
CA TYR A 22 -12.12 -14.39 -13.77
C TYR A 22 -12.92 -15.71 -13.61
N ASP A 23 -13.86 -15.81 -12.67
CA ASP A 23 -14.63 -17.04 -12.36
C ASP A 23 -15.16 -17.80 -13.60
N ASP A 24 -15.78 -17.10 -14.57
CA ASP A 24 -16.41 -17.72 -15.75
C ASP A 24 -15.88 -17.17 -17.10
N SER A 25 -14.88 -16.30 -17.08
CA SER A 25 -14.47 -15.54 -18.28
C SER A 25 -13.25 -16.13 -18.98
N PHE A 26 -12.10 -16.11 -18.33
CA PHE A 26 -10.81 -16.52 -18.87
C PHE A 26 -9.99 -17.14 -17.73
N PRO A 27 -9.19 -18.20 -17.95
CA PRO A 27 -8.51 -18.85 -16.84
C PRO A 27 -7.47 -17.92 -16.18
N MET A 28 -7.63 -17.67 -14.87
CA MET A 28 -6.73 -16.79 -14.11
C MET A 28 -5.28 -17.29 -14.13
N ASP A 29 -5.07 -18.61 -14.16
CA ASP A 29 -3.75 -19.23 -14.32
C ASP A 29 -3.00 -18.68 -15.53
N ILE A 30 -3.68 -18.55 -16.67
CA ILE A 30 -3.08 -18.04 -17.92
C ILE A 30 -2.77 -16.56 -17.78
N ARG A 31 -3.72 -15.80 -17.21
CA ARG A 31 -3.54 -14.37 -16.92
C ARG A 31 -2.30 -14.13 -16.07
N GLN A 32 -2.03 -14.99 -15.08
CA GLN A 32 -0.87 -14.91 -14.22
C GLN A 32 0.43 -15.33 -14.92
N TYR A 33 0.48 -16.54 -15.48
CA TYR A 33 1.71 -17.09 -16.07
C TYR A 33 2.20 -16.28 -17.26
N LEU A 34 1.28 -15.82 -18.10
CA LEU A 34 1.58 -15.08 -19.31
C LEU A 34 1.33 -13.58 -19.15
N SER A 35 1.26 -13.06 -17.92
CA SER A 35 0.94 -11.66 -17.62
C SER A 35 1.72 -10.67 -18.48
N LYS A 36 3.06 -10.80 -18.55
CA LYS A 36 3.92 -9.92 -19.34
C LYS A 36 3.63 -10.00 -20.86
N TRP A 37 3.34 -11.19 -21.36
CA TRP A 37 3.07 -11.40 -22.79
C TRP A 37 1.69 -10.86 -23.16
N ILE A 38 0.67 -11.18 -22.37
CA ILE A 38 -0.70 -10.67 -22.54
C ILE A 38 -0.70 -9.14 -22.52
N GLU A 39 -0.03 -8.52 -21.56
CA GLU A 39 0.02 -7.05 -21.41
C GLU A 39 0.83 -6.36 -22.53
N SER A 40 1.62 -7.10 -23.32
CA SER A 40 2.39 -6.54 -24.44
C SER A 40 1.60 -6.43 -25.74
N ILE A 41 0.39 -7.00 -25.78
CA ILE A 41 -0.44 -7.09 -26.99
C ILE A 41 -1.56 -6.06 -26.92
N ASP A 42 -1.80 -5.37 -28.04
CA ASP A 42 -2.97 -4.52 -28.20
C ASP A 42 -4.21 -5.35 -28.54
N TRP A 43 -4.88 -5.87 -27.52
CA TRP A 43 -6.06 -6.71 -27.66
C TRP A 43 -7.26 -5.99 -28.27
N ASP A 44 -7.33 -4.66 -28.23
CA ASP A 44 -8.38 -3.90 -28.91
C ASP A 44 -8.26 -4.02 -30.42
N THR A 45 -7.04 -3.89 -30.96
CA THR A 45 -6.78 -4.11 -32.39
C THR A 45 -7.00 -5.57 -32.77
N VAL A 46 -6.57 -6.52 -31.92
CA VAL A 46 -6.76 -7.96 -32.17
C VAL A 46 -8.24 -8.34 -32.24
N ALA A 47 -9.08 -7.75 -31.38
CA ALA A 47 -10.52 -7.99 -31.38
C ALA A 47 -11.26 -7.41 -32.61
N MET A 48 -10.60 -6.58 -33.43
CA MET A 48 -11.17 -6.01 -34.65
C MET A 48 -10.74 -6.75 -35.92
N GLN A 49 -9.85 -7.73 -35.81
CA GLN A 49 -9.23 -8.41 -36.95
C GLN A 49 -9.20 -9.93 -36.75
N ASP A 50 -10.09 -10.67 -37.41
CA ASP A 50 -10.23 -12.13 -37.27
C ASP A 50 -8.94 -12.89 -37.53
N SER A 51 -8.19 -12.52 -38.58
CA SER A 51 -6.92 -13.15 -38.91
C SER A 51 -5.86 -12.92 -37.84
N LEU A 52 -5.78 -11.70 -37.30
CA LEU A 52 -4.87 -11.37 -36.22
C LEU A 52 -5.26 -12.08 -34.91
N ALA A 53 -6.55 -12.16 -34.60
CA ALA A 53 -7.07 -12.90 -33.46
C ALA A 53 -6.70 -14.38 -33.54
N THR A 54 -6.84 -14.99 -34.71
CA THR A 54 -6.45 -16.39 -34.96
C THR A 54 -4.94 -16.59 -34.76
N VAL A 55 -4.11 -15.70 -35.29
CA VAL A 55 -2.64 -15.75 -35.08
C VAL A 55 -2.32 -15.62 -33.60
N ARG A 56 -2.90 -14.65 -32.90
CA ARG A 56 -2.65 -14.42 -31.47
C ARG A 56 -3.16 -15.56 -30.58
N PHE A 57 -4.22 -16.24 -30.99
CA PHE A 57 -4.69 -17.44 -30.32
C PHE A 57 -3.68 -18.58 -30.45
N HIS A 58 -3.12 -18.83 -31.63
CA HIS A 58 -2.06 -19.82 -31.80
C HIS A 58 -0.77 -19.42 -31.08
N ASP A 59 -0.42 -18.14 -31.06
CA ASP A 59 0.71 -17.63 -30.27
C ASP A 59 0.49 -17.91 -28.77
N LEU A 60 -0.73 -17.70 -28.25
CA LEU A 60 -1.08 -18.01 -26.86
C LEU A 60 -0.90 -19.51 -26.55
N LEU A 61 -1.35 -20.39 -27.44
CA LEU A 61 -1.17 -21.83 -27.29
C LEU A 61 0.31 -22.22 -27.29
N ALA A 62 1.13 -21.58 -28.13
CA ALA A 62 2.58 -21.80 -28.16
C ALA A 62 3.26 -21.31 -26.87
N GLN A 63 2.82 -20.18 -26.31
CA GLN A 63 3.31 -19.71 -25.00
C GLN A 63 2.99 -20.71 -23.88
N LEU A 64 1.82 -21.35 -23.91
CA LEU A 64 1.48 -22.41 -22.95
C LEU A 64 2.36 -23.64 -23.10
N ASP A 65 2.76 -23.99 -24.33
CA ASP A 65 3.70 -25.11 -24.57
C ASP A 65 5.11 -24.80 -24.04
N ASP A 66 5.57 -23.55 -24.15
CA ASP A 66 6.83 -23.11 -23.53
C ASP A 66 6.74 -23.20 -21.99
N GLN A 67 5.65 -22.73 -21.38
CA GLN A 67 5.44 -22.85 -19.94
C GLN A 67 5.37 -24.31 -19.48
N HIS A 68 4.68 -25.17 -20.24
CA HIS A 68 4.66 -26.61 -19.97
C HIS A 68 6.08 -27.21 -19.97
N SER A 69 6.91 -26.81 -20.94
CA SER A 69 8.30 -27.29 -21.04
C SER A 69 9.15 -26.84 -19.85
N ARG A 70 8.95 -25.62 -19.35
CA ARG A 70 9.61 -25.14 -18.11
C ARG A 70 9.20 -25.96 -16.89
N PHE A 71 7.91 -26.21 -16.70
CA PHE A 71 7.42 -27.04 -15.59
C PHE A 71 7.82 -28.52 -15.71
N ALA A 72 8.09 -29.00 -16.93
CA ALA A 72 8.66 -30.32 -17.17
C ALA A 72 10.10 -30.41 -16.63
N LEU A 73 10.91 -29.39 -16.84
CA LEU A 73 12.28 -29.32 -16.32
C LEU A 73 12.30 -29.24 -14.78
N GLU A 74 11.32 -28.55 -14.18
CA GLU A 74 11.18 -28.42 -12.73
C GLU A 74 10.54 -29.65 -12.06
N ASN A 75 10.18 -30.69 -12.82
CA ASN A 75 9.47 -31.89 -12.36
C ASN A 75 8.14 -31.60 -11.63
N ASN A 76 7.47 -30.49 -11.93
CA ASN A 76 6.21 -30.13 -11.31
C ASN A 76 5.02 -30.78 -12.02
N PHE A 77 4.74 -32.04 -11.65
CA PHE A 77 3.69 -32.85 -12.29
C PHE A 77 2.30 -32.20 -12.24
N LEU A 78 1.96 -31.55 -11.11
CA LEU A 78 0.66 -30.88 -10.94
C LEU A 78 0.50 -29.72 -11.93
N LEU A 79 1.50 -28.84 -12.02
CA LEU A 79 1.45 -27.70 -12.94
C LEU A 79 1.47 -28.13 -14.41
N GLN A 80 2.22 -29.18 -14.77
CA GLN A 80 2.18 -29.76 -16.11
C GLN A 80 0.79 -30.25 -16.48
N HIS A 81 0.14 -31.00 -15.57
CA HIS A 81 -1.22 -31.48 -15.78
C HIS A 81 -2.21 -30.31 -15.92
N ASN A 82 -2.10 -29.29 -15.07
CA ASN A 82 -2.95 -28.11 -15.12
C ASN A 82 -2.82 -27.36 -16.45
N ILE A 83 -1.60 -27.10 -16.93
CA ILE A 83 -1.38 -26.44 -18.23
C ILE A 83 -2.00 -27.25 -19.37
N ARG A 84 -1.85 -28.58 -19.39
CA ARG A 84 -2.49 -29.43 -20.41
C ARG A 84 -4.02 -29.38 -20.36
N LYS A 85 -4.61 -29.30 -19.17
CA LYS A 85 -6.06 -29.16 -18.99
C LYS A 85 -6.54 -27.79 -19.48
N ILE A 86 -5.85 -26.73 -19.07
CA ILE A 86 -6.14 -25.35 -19.43
C ILE A 86 -6.06 -25.16 -20.95
N LYS A 87 -5.00 -25.67 -21.59
CA LYS A 87 -4.82 -25.59 -23.05
C LYS A 87 -5.99 -26.23 -23.81
N ARG A 88 -6.39 -27.44 -23.41
CA ARG A 88 -7.56 -28.12 -24.01
C ARG A 88 -8.84 -27.31 -23.83
N ASN A 89 -9.11 -26.82 -22.62
CA ASN A 89 -10.28 -25.99 -22.35
C ASN A 89 -10.32 -24.70 -23.19
N LEU A 90 -9.16 -24.06 -23.41
CA LEU A 90 -9.09 -22.90 -24.29
C LEU A 90 -9.41 -23.25 -25.75
N GLN A 91 -8.89 -24.36 -26.25
CA GLN A 91 -9.18 -24.84 -27.59
C GLN A 91 -10.67 -25.13 -27.75
N ASP A 92 -11.25 -25.89 -26.83
CA ASP A 92 -12.67 -26.24 -26.86
C ASP A 92 -13.59 -24.99 -26.84
N ARG A 93 -13.18 -23.91 -26.17
CA ARG A 93 -14.01 -22.70 -26.00
C ARG A 93 -13.81 -21.64 -27.07
N PHE A 94 -12.59 -21.48 -27.60
CA PHE A 94 -12.22 -20.31 -28.40
C PHE A 94 -11.62 -20.63 -29.77
N GLN A 95 -11.41 -21.91 -30.10
CA GLN A 95 -10.84 -22.27 -31.40
C GLN A 95 -11.72 -21.84 -32.58
N GLU A 96 -13.04 -21.91 -32.41
CA GLU A 96 -14.02 -21.50 -33.43
C GLU A 96 -14.25 -19.98 -33.45
N ASP A 97 -13.97 -19.28 -32.34
CA ASP A 97 -14.10 -17.82 -32.23
C ASP A 97 -12.94 -17.19 -31.42
N PRO A 98 -11.76 -17.04 -32.05
CA PRO A 98 -10.59 -16.41 -31.43
C PRO A 98 -10.80 -14.93 -31.10
N VAL A 99 -11.73 -14.27 -31.81
CA VAL A 99 -12.02 -12.85 -31.64
C VAL A 99 -12.76 -12.61 -30.33
N HIS A 100 -13.71 -13.49 -29.99
CA HIS A 100 -14.35 -13.46 -28.69
C HIS A 100 -13.36 -13.60 -27.53
N MET A 101 -12.33 -14.44 -27.67
CA MET A 101 -11.25 -14.51 -26.67
C MET A 101 -10.52 -13.16 -26.55
N ALA A 102 -10.15 -12.53 -27.66
CA ALA A 102 -9.47 -11.24 -27.66
C ALA A 102 -10.34 -10.15 -26.99
N MET A 103 -11.65 -10.15 -27.24
CA MET A 103 -12.60 -9.26 -26.57
C MET A 103 -12.63 -9.49 -25.05
N ILE A 104 -12.68 -10.74 -24.60
CA ILE A 104 -12.68 -11.07 -23.16
C ILE A 104 -11.38 -10.58 -22.51
N ILE A 105 -10.22 -10.85 -23.13
CA ILE A 105 -8.92 -10.42 -22.60
C ILE A 105 -8.85 -8.89 -22.53
N SER A 106 -9.21 -8.19 -23.61
CA SER A 106 -9.25 -6.71 -23.62
C SER A 106 -10.15 -6.16 -22.51
N ARG A 107 -11.37 -6.68 -22.39
CA ARG A 107 -12.33 -6.28 -21.35
C ARG A 107 -11.74 -6.51 -19.95
N ASN A 108 -11.17 -7.68 -19.70
CA ASN A 108 -10.62 -8.01 -18.37
C ASN A 108 -9.45 -7.07 -18.01
N LEU A 109 -8.52 -6.79 -18.93
CA LEU A 109 -7.42 -5.84 -18.70
C LEU A 109 -7.91 -4.43 -18.39
N LYS A 110 -9.00 -3.98 -19.06
CA LYS A 110 -9.64 -2.68 -18.79
C LYS A 110 -10.32 -2.64 -17.42
N GLU A 111 -11.02 -3.71 -17.03
CA GLU A 111 -11.64 -3.79 -15.71
C GLU A 111 -10.59 -3.86 -14.59
N GLU A 112 -9.51 -4.61 -14.79
CA GLU A 112 -8.35 -4.61 -13.89
C GLU A 112 -7.78 -3.19 -13.68
N GLN A 113 -7.66 -2.41 -14.76
CA GLN A 113 -7.19 -1.03 -14.69
C GLN A 113 -8.15 -0.15 -13.88
N LYS A 114 -9.47 -0.33 -14.03
CA LYS A 114 -10.48 0.37 -13.21
C LYS A 114 -10.36 0.01 -11.73
N ILE A 115 -10.12 -1.27 -11.42
CA ILE A 115 -9.90 -1.72 -10.03
C ILE A 115 -8.66 -1.04 -9.45
N LEU A 116 -7.55 -1.00 -10.19
CA LEU A 116 -6.33 -0.31 -9.77
C LEU A 116 -6.55 1.18 -9.52
N ASP A 117 -7.30 1.84 -10.39
CA ASP A 117 -7.56 3.28 -10.25
C ASP A 117 -8.54 3.58 -9.10
N GLY A 118 -9.54 2.71 -8.88
CA GLY A 118 -10.40 2.74 -7.70
C GLY A 118 -9.61 2.56 -6.41
N ALA A 119 -8.64 1.65 -6.40
CA ALA A 119 -7.75 1.44 -5.25
C ALA A 119 -6.88 2.66 -4.94
N LYS A 120 -6.27 3.28 -5.96
CA LYS A 120 -5.48 4.51 -5.78
C LYS A 120 -6.32 5.65 -5.20
N SER A 121 -7.54 5.85 -5.70
CA SER A 121 -8.44 6.90 -5.22
C SER A 121 -8.83 6.71 -3.74
N GLY A 122 -9.12 5.47 -3.35
CA GLY A 122 -9.41 5.10 -1.95
C GLY A 122 -8.20 5.30 -1.02
N THR A 123 -7.01 4.88 -1.45
CA THR A 123 -5.78 5.03 -0.66
C THR A 123 -5.34 6.48 -0.51
N VAL A 124 -5.45 7.29 -1.57
CA VAL A 124 -5.15 8.73 -1.51
C VAL A 124 -6.10 9.44 -0.55
N SER A 125 -7.40 9.16 -0.59
CA SER A 125 -8.36 9.75 0.34
C SER A 125 -8.08 9.35 1.79
N ALA A 126 -7.77 8.08 2.04
CA ALA A 126 -7.43 7.61 3.39
C ALA A 126 -6.13 8.23 3.92
N MET A 127 -5.07 8.26 3.10
CA MET A 127 -3.78 8.89 3.47
C MET A 127 -3.91 10.39 3.73
N VAL A 128 -4.71 11.12 2.95
CA VAL A 128 -4.93 12.55 3.14
C VAL A 128 -5.63 12.82 4.48
N VAL A 129 -6.65 12.02 4.82
CA VAL A 129 -7.36 12.13 6.10
C VAL A 129 -6.43 11.81 7.28
N GLU A 130 -5.61 10.77 7.16
CA GLU A 130 -4.69 10.36 8.21
C GLU A 130 -3.56 11.37 8.43
N LYS A 131 -2.99 11.92 7.34
CA LYS A 131 -2.02 13.02 7.40
C LYS A 131 -2.62 14.26 8.07
N GLN A 132 -3.83 14.65 7.70
CA GLN A 132 -4.49 15.82 8.29
C GLN A 132 -4.76 15.64 9.79
N LYS A 133 -5.08 14.41 10.22
CA LYS A 133 -5.23 14.07 11.65
C LYS A 133 -3.91 14.17 12.40
N LEU A 134 -2.80 13.72 11.81
CA LEU A 134 -1.47 13.85 12.39
C LEU A 134 -1.02 15.32 12.47
N ASP A 135 -1.22 16.10 11.39
CA ASP A 135 -0.89 17.52 11.35
C ASP A 135 -1.65 18.30 12.47
N ASN A 136 -2.92 17.97 12.70
CA ASN A 136 -3.70 18.55 13.79
C ASN A 136 -3.14 18.21 15.17
N LYS A 137 -2.72 16.95 15.40
CA LYS A 137 -2.10 16.53 16.67
C LYS A 137 -0.75 17.21 16.90
N VAL A 138 0.05 17.38 15.85
CA VAL A 138 1.34 18.09 15.92
C VAL A 138 1.13 19.55 16.30
N LYS A 139 0.12 20.20 15.70
CA LYS A 139 -0.25 21.58 16.05
C LYS A 139 -0.67 21.70 17.51
N GLU A 140 -1.55 20.83 17.98
CA GLU A 140 -1.99 20.82 19.39
C GLU A 140 -0.81 20.64 20.35
N MET A 141 0.12 19.74 20.03
CA MET A 141 1.32 19.52 20.82
C MET A 141 2.22 20.75 20.87
N LYS A 142 2.41 21.43 19.73
CA LYS A 142 3.17 22.68 19.65
C LYS A 142 2.55 23.76 20.54
N ASP A 143 1.24 23.91 20.50
CA ASP A 143 0.52 24.91 21.31
C ASP A 143 0.68 24.60 22.81
N ARG A 144 0.57 23.33 23.21
CA ARG A 144 0.79 22.90 24.60
C ARG A 144 2.22 23.14 25.08
N VAL A 145 3.21 22.87 24.23
CA VAL A 145 4.62 23.15 24.53
C VAL A 145 4.84 24.65 24.71
N GLN A 146 4.26 25.48 23.85
CA GLN A 146 4.39 26.94 23.96
C GLN A 146 3.76 27.48 25.25
N VAL A 147 2.60 26.96 25.65
CA VAL A 147 1.97 27.32 26.94
C VAL A 147 2.83 26.89 28.12
N ALA A 148 3.40 25.68 28.07
CA ALA A 148 4.30 25.21 29.12
C ALA A 148 5.56 26.08 29.23
N ASP A 149 6.17 26.46 28.11
CA ASP A 149 7.34 27.35 28.07
C ASP A 149 7.03 28.73 28.67
N GLN A 150 5.85 29.28 28.38
CA GLN A 150 5.42 30.54 28.98
C GLN A 150 5.19 30.43 30.50
N ASN A 151 4.62 29.31 30.96
CA ASN A 151 4.42 29.07 32.39
C ASN A 151 5.75 28.92 33.13
N ILE A 152 6.75 28.27 32.51
CA ILE A 152 8.10 28.16 33.08
C ILE A 152 8.71 29.55 33.27
N LYS A 153 8.67 30.41 32.24
CA LYS A 153 9.16 31.79 32.34
C LYS A 153 8.49 32.57 33.48
N ASN A 154 7.16 32.46 33.58
CA ASN A 154 6.41 33.13 34.65
C ASN A 154 6.80 32.61 36.05
N LEU A 155 7.12 31.31 36.18
CA LEU A 155 7.58 30.72 37.44
C LEU A 155 9.01 31.14 37.78
N GLU A 156 9.89 31.25 36.78
CA GLU A 156 11.25 31.78 36.94
C GLU A 156 11.21 33.23 37.45
N ASP A 157 10.38 34.09 36.85
CA ASP A 157 10.20 35.49 37.27
C ASP A 157 9.70 35.59 38.74
N LEU A 158 8.76 34.71 39.12
CA LEU A 158 8.23 34.67 40.49
C LEU A 158 9.27 34.17 41.50
N GLN A 159 10.10 33.22 41.10
CA GLN A 159 11.20 32.72 41.92
C GLN A 159 12.25 33.82 42.16
N ASP A 160 12.61 34.57 41.12
CA ASP A 160 13.55 35.70 41.23
C ASP A 160 13.03 36.80 42.15
N ASP A 161 11.74 37.16 42.07
CA ASP A 161 11.11 38.14 42.98
C ASP A 161 11.10 37.64 44.44
N TYR A 162 10.83 36.35 44.66
CA TYR A 162 10.87 35.75 45.99
C TYR A 162 12.27 35.77 46.58
N ASP A 163 13.28 35.37 45.81
CA ASP A 163 14.68 35.37 46.24
C ASP A 163 15.17 36.80 46.52
N PHE A 164 14.77 37.78 45.70
CA PHE A 164 15.07 39.19 45.94
C PHE A 164 14.49 39.69 47.27
N LYS A 165 13.19 39.43 47.53
CA LYS A 165 12.51 39.80 48.78
C LYS A 165 13.14 39.11 49.99
N PHE A 166 13.42 37.81 49.88
CA PHE A 166 14.02 37.02 50.95
C PHE A 166 15.43 37.53 51.30
N ASN A 167 16.29 37.76 50.30
CA ASN A 167 17.64 38.28 50.51
C ASN A 167 17.61 39.71 51.10
N THR A 168 16.65 40.55 50.67
CA THR A 168 16.48 41.89 51.23
C THR A 168 16.09 41.86 52.71
N LEU A 169 15.18 40.98 53.10
CA LEU A 169 14.73 40.81 54.49
C LEU A 169 15.85 40.23 55.37
N LYS A 170 16.57 39.22 54.87
CA LYS A 170 17.73 38.61 55.56
C LYS A 170 18.84 39.62 55.83
N ASN A 171 19.07 40.56 54.91
CA ASN A 171 20.09 41.60 55.08
C ASN A 171 19.66 42.74 56.02
N ARG A 172 18.36 42.93 56.28
CA ARG A 172 17.82 43.97 57.20
C ARG A 172 17.58 43.50 58.64
N GLY A 173 17.38 42.20 58.86
CA GLY A 173 17.25 41.62 60.20
C GLY A 173 18.26 40.49 60.39
N GLY A 174 19.29 40.71 61.20
CA GLY A 174 20.30 39.70 61.55
C GLY A 174 19.73 38.56 62.40
N ILE A 175 18.85 37.74 61.82
CA ILE A 175 18.25 36.57 62.47
C ILE A 175 18.66 35.32 61.69
N LYS A 176 19.54 34.52 62.30
CA LYS A 176 19.80 33.13 61.91
C LYS A 176 18.52 32.33 62.16
N LEU A 177 17.69 32.14 61.14
CA LEU A 177 16.67 31.10 61.14
C LEU A 177 17.14 29.94 60.28
N ASN A 178 17.47 28.87 60.99
CA ASN A 178 17.78 27.56 60.47
C ASN A 178 16.51 26.97 59.85
N CYS A 179 16.39 26.96 58.52
CA CYS A 179 15.36 26.18 57.83
C CYS A 179 15.96 25.50 56.60
N HIS A 180 16.03 24.19 56.73
CA HIS A 180 16.42 23.20 55.74
C HIS A 180 15.33 23.14 54.66
N LEU A 181 15.55 23.70 53.47
CA LEU A 181 14.84 23.28 52.25
C LEU A 181 15.85 22.79 51.23
N LYS A 182 16.11 21.48 51.30
CA LYS A 182 16.47 20.70 50.13
C LYS A 182 15.22 20.54 49.25
N PHE A 183 15.45 20.30 47.96
CA PHE A 183 14.48 19.99 46.89
C PHE A 183 13.89 21.25 46.22
N ILE A 184 13.97 21.43 44.89
CA ILE A 184 14.02 20.45 43.79
C ILE A 184 14.99 20.96 42.71
N ASN A 185 16.13 20.32 42.55
CA ASN A 185 16.90 20.40 41.30
C ASN A 185 17.30 18.96 40.97
N ARG A 186 16.37 18.22 40.35
CA ARG A 186 16.63 16.87 39.85
C ARG A 186 16.84 16.99 38.34
N PRO A 187 18.02 16.67 37.80
CA PRO A 187 18.20 16.66 36.35
C PRO A 187 17.35 15.53 35.78
N LEU A 188 16.52 15.86 34.78
CA LEU A 188 15.83 14.91 33.91
C LEU A 188 16.89 14.14 33.11
N ILE A 189 17.43 13.06 33.69
CA ILE A 189 18.26 12.09 32.99
C ILE A 189 17.36 10.95 32.51
N GLN A 190 17.19 10.94 31.18
CA GLN A 190 17.04 9.79 30.28
C GLN A 190 16.24 8.58 30.78
N SER A 191 15.02 8.43 30.28
CA SER A 191 14.37 7.11 30.16
C SER A 191 14.79 6.45 28.85
N LYS A 192 15.73 5.50 28.94
CA LYS A 192 15.83 4.36 28.02
C LYS A 192 15.21 3.16 28.73
N CYS A 193 14.06 2.70 28.25
CA CYS A 193 13.62 1.31 28.11
C CYS A 193 12.29 1.34 27.36
#